data_AF-A0A7J6AAU8-F1
#
_entry.id   AF-A0A7J6AAU8-F1
#
_cell.length_a   1.000
_cell.length_b   1.000
_cell.length_c   1.000
_cell.angle_alpha   90.00
_cell.angle_beta   90.00
_cell.angle_gamma   90.00
#
_symmetry.space_group_name_H-M   'P 1'
#
loop_
_entity.id
_entity.type
_entity.pdbx_description
1 polymer ?
#
loop_
_entity_poly.entity_id
_entity_poly.type
_entity_poly.pdbx_seq_one_letter_code
_entity_poly.pdbx_strand_id
1 'polypeptide(L)'
;MAVLGQEQNMAPKRRAASSTKAGGKKIKEEPEAPVKDKFTSAKEALKATGAEVKKVNRKPDSLCHLSNAEVHEDYDCMLNQTNIGNNNNKFYVIQVLLSGGQYYCWTRWGRVGEAGQNNLAGPSNVDAAIKNFEKKFKDKTKNNWSDRDNFVSHAGKYTLIEVEGEQDAEVMVDAVCSRPVTVKKNILPCTLGDATQRLIKLIFNNDMFKEAMESMNLDIKKMPLGKLSKHQIAKGFEALEEIAEAIKKKSNESTLAELTSKFFTIIPHNFGRNRPPVIKDDAILQDKKEMLLVLADIEIAQSLKAESEKAKEEMMETVPNPIDQNYQSLKCNLTLMDKKSKEFKIIEKYLNATGDRLSIVDVWEVDRDKEAERFTESDALENRKLLWHGTNVAVVAAILKSGLRIMPHSGGRVGRGIYFASENAKSAGYVRTSKNIGIMFLNEVALGKEHTITRDDPSLRKAPDGYDSVVARGTQEPDPSKDVFIHLDGKKVAVPQGKPIKQHQYEDSSFYNSEYLIYKESQCRIRYLLELRF
;
A
#
# COMPACT_ATOMS: atom_id res chain seq x y z
N MET A 1 40.27 63.34 -19.85
CA MET A 1 39.72 64.58 -19.25
C MET A 1 38.29 64.76 -19.74
N ALA A 2 37.24 64.96 -18.97
CA ALA A 2 36.94 64.81 -17.55
C ALA A 2 35.47 64.34 -17.50
N VAL A 3 35.16 63.43 -16.57
CA VAL A 3 33.90 62.72 -16.42
C VAL A 3 33.02 63.39 -15.35
N LEU A 4 31.71 63.29 -15.60
CA LEU A 4 30.50 63.52 -14.79
C LEU A 4 30.55 63.06 -13.32
N GLY A 5 29.59 63.54 -12.53
CA GLY A 5 28.83 62.66 -11.62
C GLY A 5 28.51 63.20 -10.22
N GLN A 6 27.21 63.36 -9.94
CA GLN A 6 26.61 63.44 -8.61
C GLN A 6 26.86 62.14 -7.81
N GLU A 7 26.96 62.21 -6.48
CA GLU A 7 26.00 61.61 -5.52
C GLU A 7 26.49 61.59 -4.06
N GLN A 8 25.50 61.57 -3.15
CA GLN A 8 25.46 60.96 -1.81
C GLN A 8 26.25 61.58 -0.65
N ASN A 9 25.54 61.85 0.45
CA ASN A 9 26.12 62.13 1.76
C ASN A 9 25.42 61.27 2.84
N MET A 10 26.22 60.54 3.61
CA MET A 10 25.82 59.67 4.72
C MET A 10 25.86 60.40 6.08
N ALA A 11 24.82 60.13 6.90
CA ALA A 11 24.65 60.11 8.37
C ALA A 11 25.62 60.85 9.35
N PRO A 12 25.13 61.24 10.54
CA PRO A 12 25.44 60.43 11.72
C PRO A 12 24.35 60.29 12.82
N LYS A 13 24.68 59.43 13.79
CA LYS A 13 23.88 58.78 14.87
C LYS A 13 23.57 59.63 16.14
N ARG A 14 22.52 59.16 16.85
CA ARG A 14 22.35 58.91 18.32
C ARG A 14 21.61 59.92 19.25
N ARG A 15 20.54 59.37 19.88
CA ARG A 15 20.21 59.23 21.34
C ARG A 15 18.91 59.85 21.89
N ALA A 16 17.97 58.93 22.18
CA ALA A 16 17.02 58.76 23.30
C ALA A 16 16.52 59.94 24.17
N ALA A 17 15.19 60.00 24.33
CA ALA A 17 14.52 60.33 25.59
C ALA A 17 13.14 59.63 25.68
N SER A 18 12.80 59.22 26.89
CA SER A 18 11.67 58.39 27.33
C SER A 18 10.35 59.16 27.49
N SER A 19 9.21 58.53 27.16
CA SER A 19 7.91 58.91 27.71
C SER A 19 7.02 57.69 28.03
N THR A 20 6.84 57.50 29.33
CA THR A 20 5.72 56.93 30.12
C THR A 20 4.52 56.25 29.46
N LYS A 21 4.17 55.10 30.07
CA LYS A 21 3.02 54.21 29.84
C LYS A 21 1.67 54.77 30.32
N ALA A 22 0.62 54.45 29.56
CA ALA A 22 -0.72 54.05 30.03
C ALA A 22 -1.29 53.12 28.95
N GLY A 23 -1.42 51.81 29.14
CA GLY A 23 -2.55 51.21 29.87
C GLY A 23 -3.40 50.41 28.88
N GLY A 24 -2.91 49.25 28.43
CA GLY A 24 -3.63 48.34 27.53
C GLY A 24 -3.21 46.89 27.79
N LYS A 25 -4.21 46.01 27.97
CA LYS A 25 -4.14 44.59 28.36
C LYS A 25 -2.91 43.84 27.83
N LYS A 26 -2.10 43.28 28.74
CA LYS A 26 -1.15 42.20 28.43
C LYS A 26 -1.95 40.93 28.12
N ILE A 27 -2.03 40.57 26.86
CA ILE A 27 -2.18 39.16 26.46
C ILE A 27 -0.83 38.51 26.76
N LYS A 28 -0.86 37.44 27.53
CA LYS A 28 0.29 36.63 27.88
C LYS A 28 0.59 35.79 26.63
N GLU A 29 1.62 36.14 25.86
CA GLU A 29 2.18 35.22 24.87
C GLU A 29 2.76 34.04 25.63
N GLU A 30 2.10 32.89 25.49
CA GLU A 30 2.71 31.59 25.79
C GLU A 30 3.80 31.32 24.74
N PRO A 31 4.97 30.78 25.15
CA PRO A 31 5.99 30.40 24.19
C PRO A 31 5.45 29.28 23.29
N GLU A 32 5.60 29.46 21.97
CA GLU A 32 5.27 28.45 20.96
C GLU A 32 5.92 27.11 21.34
N ALA A 33 5.06 26.13 21.63
CA ALA A 33 5.49 24.75 21.79
C ALA A 33 6.11 24.26 20.46
N PRO A 34 7.19 23.48 20.51
CA PRO A 34 7.83 22.98 19.29
C PRO A 34 6.82 22.20 18.47
N VAL A 35 6.74 22.52 17.18
CA VAL A 35 5.91 21.84 16.17
C VAL A 35 6.18 20.34 16.27
N LYS A 36 5.20 19.60 16.82
CA LYS A 36 5.26 18.15 16.91
C LYS A 36 5.37 17.59 15.50
N ASP A 37 6.35 16.73 15.31
CA ASP A 37 6.67 16.11 14.02
C ASP A 37 5.46 15.31 13.51
N LYS A 38 5.20 15.34 12.19
CA LYS A 38 4.07 14.65 11.55
C LYS A 38 4.11 13.13 11.78
N PHE A 39 5.25 12.61 12.22
CA PHE A 39 5.46 11.25 12.70
C PHE A 39 4.64 10.91 13.95
N THR A 40 4.51 11.84 14.91
CA THR A 40 3.79 11.58 16.17
C THR A 40 2.28 11.59 15.94
N SER A 41 1.77 12.50 15.10
CA SER A 41 0.33 12.55 14.77
C SER A 41 -0.14 11.38 13.92
N ALA A 42 0.69 10.82 13.03
CA ALA A 42 0.34 9.60 12.28
C ALA A 42 0.36 8.35 13.17
N LYS A 43 1.34 8.25 14.08
CA LYS A 43 1.44 7.19 15.09
C LYS A 43 0.29 7.25 16.11
N GLU A 44 -0.12 8.46 16.50
CA GLU A 44 -1.27 8.68 17.38
C GLU A 44 -2.59 8.43 16.64
N ALA A 45 -2.73 8.79 15.36
CA ALA A 45 -3.92 8.50 14.56
C ALA A 45 -4.13 6.98 14.33
N LEU A 46 -3.04 6.22 14.19
CA LEU A 46 -3.07 4.75 14.11
C LEU A 46 -3.30 4.07 15.47
N LYS A 47 -2.94 4.74 16.59
CA LYS A 47 -3.20 4.26 17.96
C LYS A 47 -4.58 4.68 18.52
N ALA A 48 -5.17 5.76 18.00
CA ALA A 48 -6.42 6.34 18.48
C ALA A 48 -7.67 5.58 18.02
N THR A 49 -7.56 4.71 17.02
CA THR A 49 -8.54 3.65 16.76
C THR A 49 -8.34 2.56 17.81
N GLY A 50 -8.86 2.80 19.02
CA GLY A 50 -8.81 1.82 20.10
C GLY A 50 -9.34 0.47 19.63
N ALA A 51 -8.64 -0.60 20.00
CA ALA A 51 -9.12 -1.96 19.83
C ALA A 51 -10.36 -2.15 20.71
N GLU A 52 -11.55 -1.99 20.13
CA GLU A 52 -12.74 -2.63 20.71
C GLU A 52 -12.51 -4.14 20.67
N VAL A 53 -12.27 -4.75 21.83
CA VAL A 53 -12.21 -6.21 21.98
C VAL A 53 -13.63 -6.75 21.83
N LYS A 54 -14.12 -6.84 20.60
CA LYS A 54 -15.29 -7.64 20.25
C LYS A 54 -14.86 -9.10 20.17
N LYS A 55 -15.69 -10.02 20.68
CA LYS A 55 -15.47 -11.48 20.63
C LYS A 55 -15.13 -11.90 19.21
N VAL A 56 -13.87 -12.22 18.99
CA VAL A 56 -13.34 -12.66 17.71
C VAL A 56 -13.63 -14.16 17.58
N ASN A 57 -14.41 -14.57 16.59
CA ASN A 57 -14.69 -15.99 16.36
C ASN A 57 -13.47 -16.62 15.67
N ARG A 58 -12.58 -17.23 16.46
CA ARG A 58 -11.32 -17.79 15.94
C ARG A 58 -11.51 -19.26 15.61
N LYS A 59 -11.15 -19.63 14.38
CA LYS A 59 -11.21 -21.02 13.93
C LYS A 59 -10.03 -21.83 14.48
N PRO A 60 -10.24 -23.11 14.83
CA PRO A 60 -9.15 -24.02 15.11
C PRO A 60 -8.19 -24.10 13.91
N ASP A 61 -6.92 -24.34 14.21
CA ASP A 61 -5.88 -24.59 13.23
C ASP A 61 -6.28 -25.71 12.26
N SER A 62 -6.05 -25.51 10.96
CA SER A 62 -6.56 -26.38 9.88
C SER A 62 -6.03 -27.82 9.91
N LEU A 63 -4.97 -28.09 10.68
CA LEU A 63 -4.41 -29.44 10.87
C LEU A 63 -4.81 -30.07 12.21
N CYS A 64 -5.69 -29.41 12.97
CA CYS A 64 -6.31 -30.02 14.14
C CYS A 64 -7.28 -31.12 13.71
N HIS A 65 -7.15 -32.30 14.31
CA HIS A 65 -7.98 -33.47 14.01
C HIS A 65 -9.19 -33.62 14.94
N LEU A 66 -9.41 -32.67 15.86
CA LEU A 66 -10.57 -32.67 16.74
C LEU A 66 -11.84 -32.30 15.97
N SER A 67 -12.88 -33.10 16.12
CA SER A 67 -14.20 -32.83 15.54
C SER A 67 -14.95 -31.78 16.36
N ASN A 68 -15.57 -30.79 15.71
CA ASN A 68 -16.33 -29.73 16.36
C ASN A 68 -15.54 -28.96 17.44
N ALA A 69 -14.26 -28.71 17.17
CA ALA A 69 -13.43 -27.90 18.05
C ALA A 69 -13.75 -26.40 17.90
N GLU A 70 -13.76 -25.69 19.01
CA GLU A 70 -13.88 -24.22 19.06
C GLU A 70 -12.70 -23.64 19.83
N VAL A 71 -12.17 -22.50 19.41
CA VAL A 71 -11.12 -21.81 20.16
C VAL A 71 -11.75 -21.19 21.42
N HIS A 72 -11.14 -21.47 22.57
CA HIS A 72 -11.59 -20.93 23.84
C HIS A 72 -11.13 -19.49 24.02
N GLU A 73 -12.09 -18.56 24.10
CA GLU A 73 -11.86 -17.13 24.35
C GLU A 73 -10.80 -16.53 23.41
N ASP A 74 -9.80 -15.85 23.98
CA ASP A 74 -8.72 -15.22 23.23
C ASP A 74 -7.44 -16.07 23.18
N TYR A 75 -7.45 -17.30 23.65
CA TYR A 75 -6.27 -18.17 23.74
C TYR A 75 -5.89 -18.79 22.39
N ASP A 76 -5.48 -17.94 21.46
CA ASP A 76 -4.96 -18.26 20.13
C ASP A 76 -3.81 -17.31 19.80
N CYS A 77 -2.66 -17.87 19.40
CA CYS A 77 -1.54 -17.06 18.97
C CYS A 77 -0.72 -17.72 17.87
N MET A 78 -0.25 -16.89 16.93
CA MET A 78 0.72 -17.24 15.90
C MET A 78 2.04 -16.55 16.23
N LEU A 79 3.09 -17.33 16.40
CA LEU A 79 4.44 -16.84 16.68
C LEU A 79 5.35 -17.11 15.49
N ASN A 80 6.28 -16.18 15.22
CA ASN A 80 7.27 -16.32 14.16
C ASN A 80 8.68 -16.04 14.68
N GLN A 81 9.67 -16.68 14.07
CA GLN A 81 11.08 -16.47 14.36
C GLN A 81 11.92 -16.71 13.11
N THR A 82 12.68 -15.69 12.72
CA THR A 82 13.72 -15.81 11.70
C THR A 82 15.09 -15.51 12.31
N ASN A 83 16.09 -16.32 11.94
CA ASN A 83 17.50 -16.07 12.19
C ASN A 83 18.28 -16.57 10.97
N ILE A 84 18.83 -15.62 10.22
CA ILE A 84 19.52 -15.89 8.95
C ILE A 84 20.79 -16.70 9.17
N GLY A 85 21.60 -16.35 10.19
CA GLY A 85 22.86 -17.03 10.47
C GLY A 85 22.70 -18.55 10.63
N ASN A 86 21.67 -18.95 11.37
CA ASN A 86 21.35 -20.36 11.63
C ASN A 86 20.37 -20.97 10.61
N ASN A 87 20.00 -20.27 9.53
CA ASN A 87 18.96 -20.68 8.58
C ASN A 87 17.65 -21.11 9.26
N ASN A 88 17.29 -20.43 10.34
CA ASN A 88 16.02 -20.66 11.03
C ASN A 88 14.99 -19.70 10.44
N ASN A 89 13.88 -20.25 9.97
CA ASN A 89 12.68 -19.50 9.62
C ASN A 89 11.49 -20.34 10.06
N LYS A 90 11.02 -20.11 11.29
CA LYS A 90 10.17 -21.03 12.04
C LYS A 90 8.92 -20.33 12.56
N PHE A 91 7.83 -21.08 12.58
CA PHE A 91 6.57 -20.64 13.18
C PHE A 91 6.19 -21.52 14.37
N TYR A 92 5.31 -21.00 15.22
CA TYR A 92 4.71 -21.73 16.34
C TYR A 92 3.27 -21.24 16.58
N VAL A 93 2.29 -22.11 16.42
CA VAL A 93 0.87 -21.89 16.74
C VAL A 93 0.58 -22.49 18.11
N ILE A 94 -0.19 -21.78 18.92
CA ILE A 94 -0.71 -22.26 20.20
C ILE A 94 -2.19 -21.90 20.26
N GLN A 95 -3.05 -22.87 20.57
CA GLN A 95 -4.49 -22.66 20.75
C GLN A 95 -5.01 -23.45 21.95
N VAL A 96 -5.96 -22.87 22.69
CA VAL A 96 -6.81 -23.64 23.61
C VAL A 96 -8.10 -23.97 22.88
N LEU A 97 -8.43 -25.25 22.81
CA LEU A 97 -9.57 -25.77 22.08
C LEU A 97 -10.58 -26.44 23.02
N LEU A 98 -11.86 -26.17 22.81
CA LEU A 98 -12.99 -26.85 23.43
C LEU A 98 -13.58 -27.84 22.43
N SER A 99 -13.67 -29.11 22.80
CA SER A 99 -14.29 -30.15 21.98
C SER A 99 -15.02 -31.14 22.88
N GLY A 100 -16.33 -31.33 22.65
CA GLY A 100 -17.15 -32.27 23.43
C GLY A 100 -17.16 -32.00 24.94
N GLY A 101 -17.06 -30.74 25.35
CA GLY A 101 -17.01 -30.33 26.77
C GLY A 101 -15.65 -30.54 27.46
N GLN A 102 -14.61 -30.94 26.73
CA GLN A 102 -13.25 -31.11 27.23
C GLN A 102 -12.31 -30.05 26.62
N TYR A 103 -11.29 -29.65 27.38
CA TYR A 103 -10.32 -28.64 26.94
C TYR A 103 -8.98 -29.27 26.57
N TYR A 104 -8.39 -28.75 25.49
CA TYR A 104 -7.13 -29.19 24.94
C TYR A 104 -6.22 -28.00 24.66
N CYS A 105 -4.91 -28.19 24.80
CA CYS A 105 -3.92 -27.23 24.32
C CYS A 105 -3.31 -27.79 23.02
N TRP A 106 -3.66 -27.18 21.90
CA TRP A 106 -3.10 -27.47 20.59
C TRP A 106 -1.83 -26.66 20.36
N THR A 107 -0.80 -27.31 19.79
CA THR A 107 0.43 -26.66 19.36
C THR A 107 0.86 -27.18 17.99
N ARG A 108 1.33 -26.29 17.12
CA ARG A 108 1.88 -26.67 15.81
C ARG A 108 3.10 -25.83 15.48
N TRP A 109 4.17 -26.44 15.00
CA TRP A 109 5.42 -25.74 14.72
C TRP A 109 6.17 -26.34 13.57
N GLY A 110 6.97 -25.53 12.89
CA GLY A 110 7.74 -26.01 11.75
C GLY A 110 8.44 -24.89 11.03
N ARG A 111 8.92 -25.19 9.83
CA ARG A 111 9.51 -24.19 8.93
C ARG A 111 8.40 -23.38 8.26
N VAL A 112 8.63 -22.08 8.06
CA VAL A 112 7.66 -21.21 7.36
C VAL A 112 7.44 -21.71 5.93
N GLY A 113 6.18 -21.74 5.47
CA GLY A 113 5.75 -22.42 4.23
C GLY A 113 5.41 -23.91 4.35
N GLU A 114 5.85 -24.63 5.40
CA GLU A 114 5.59 -26.06 5.58
C GLU A 114 4.48 -26.33 6.62
N ALA A 115 3.88 -27.52 6.59
CA ALA A 115 2.83 -27.94 7.53
C ALA A 115 3.34 -28.02 8.98
N GLY A 116 4.58 -28.50 9.16
CA GLY A 116 5.22 -28.69 10.46
C GLY A 116 4.77 -29.95 11.21
N GLN A 117 5.18 -30.03 12.47
CA GLN A 117 4.75 -31.03 13.45
C GLN A 117 3.68 -30.41 14.35
N ASN A 118 2.83 -31.23 14.93
CA ASN A 118 1.80 -30.79 15.87
C ASN A 118 1.78 -31.66 17.13
N ASN A 119 1.14 -31.16 18.17
CA ASN A 119 0.87 -31.87 19.39
C ASN A 119 -0.41 -31.34 20.04
N LEU A 120 -1.27 -32.27 20.45
CA LEU A 120 -2.51 -32.01 21.18
C LEU A 120 -2.35 -32.51 22.61
N ALA A 121 -2.29 -31.60 23.58
CA ALA A 121 -2.25 -31.94 24.99
C ALA A 121 -3.66 -31.89 25.59
N GLY A 122 -4.08 -32.97 26.27
CA GLY A 122 -5.40 -33.13 26.85
C GLY A 122 -5.95 -34.55 26.62
N PRO A 123 -7.23 -34.80 26.93
CA PRO A 123 -8.21 -33.86 27.50
C PRO A 123 -7.82 -33.38 28.91
N SER A 124 -8.26 -32.18 29.28
CA SER A 124 -8.02 -31.56 30.58
C SER A 124 -9.12 -30.57 30.96
N ASN A 125 -9.09 -30.02 32.18
CA ASN A 125 -9.96 -28.90 32.55
C ASN A 125 -9.43 -27.58 31.97
N VAL A 126 -10.28 -26.55 31.97
CA VAL A 126 -9.99 -25.23 31.38
C VAL A 126 -8.71 -24.60 31.97
N ASP A 127 -8.57 -24.62 33.29
CA ASP A 127 -7.41 -24.02 33.98
C ASP A 127 -6.09 -24.69 33.61
N ALA A 128 -6.10 -26.03 33.47
CA ALA A 128 -4.92 -26.79 33.07
C ALA A 128 -4.54 -26.53 31.61
N ALA A 129 -5.53 -26.42 30.72
CA ALA A 129 -5.29 -26.09 29.31
C ALA A 129 -4.73 -24.67 29.15
N ILE A 130 -5.31 -23.69 29.85
CA ILE A 130 -4.83 -22.29 29.89
C ILE A 130 -3.41 -22.24 30.46
N LYS A 131 -3.12 -22.89 31.58
CA LYS A 131 -1.76 -22.94 32.15
C LYS A 131 -0.74 -23.52 31.19
N ASN A 132 -1.11 -24.57 30.44
CA ASN A 132 -0.24 -25.14 29.41
C ASN A 132 0.01 -24.14 28.27
N PHE A 133 -1.03 -23.47 27.80
CA PHE A 133 -0.91 -22.41 26.80
C PHE A 133 0.04 -21.29 27.27
N GLU A 134 -0.20 -20.71 28.44
CA GLU A 134 0.58 -19.59 28.98
C GLU A 134 2.04 -19.98 29.23
N LYS A 135 2.27 -21.20 29.73
CA LYS A 135 3.62 -21.75 29.90
C LYS A 135 4.33 -21.86 28.55
N LYS A 136 3.68 -22.43 27.53
CA LYS A 136 4.27 -22.53 26.19
C LYS A 136 4.55 -21.16 25.59
N PHE A 137 3.60 -20.23 25.70
CA PHE A 137 3.79 -18.85 25.24
C PHE A 137 5.02 -18.22 25.90
N LYS A 138 5.09 -18.24 27.23
CA LYS A 138 6.20 -17.67 27.99
C LYS A 138 7.55 -18.33 27.68
N ASP A 139 7.59 -19.66 27.54
CA ASP A 139 8.82 -20.37 27.19
C ASP A 139 9.38 -19.94 25.81
N LYS A 140 8.47 -19.67 24.85
CA LYS A 140 8.81 -19.32 23.46
C LYS A 140 9.08 -17.83 23.27
N THR A 141 8.41 -16.95 24.01
CA THR A 141 8.48 -15.49 23.82
C THR A 141 9.20 -14.75 24.95
N LYS A 142 9.32 -15.34 26.13
CA LYS A 142 9.68 -14.69 27.41
C LYS A 142 8.69 -13.63 27.92
N ASN A 143 7.53 -13.49 27.28
CA ASN A 143 6.48 -12.56 27.70
C ASN A 143 5.36 -13.34 28.43
N ASN A 144 4.60 -12.67 29.29
CA ASN A 144 3.39 -13.24 29.88
C ASN A 144 2.20 -13.00 28.93
N TRP A 145 1.27 -13.97 28.82
CA TRP A 145 0.10 -13.83 27.94
C TRP A 145 -0.83 -12.68 28.34
N SER A 146 -0.96 -12.43 29.64
CA SER A 146 -1.78 -11.35 30.20
C SER A 146 -1.27 -9.94 29.88
N ASP A 147 0.01 -9.79 29.56
CA ASP A 147 0.66 -8.51 29.24
C ASP A 147 1.12 -8.46 27.77
N ARG A 148 0.41 -9.19 26.91
CA ARG A 148 0.74 -9.31 25.48
C ARG A 148 0.61 -7.99 24.72
N ASP A 149 -0.17 -7.04 25.21
CA ASP A 149 -0.31 -5.72 24.56
C ASP A 149 0.98 -4.89 24.68
N ASN A 150 1.82 -5.19 25.69
CA ASN A 150 3.15 -4.61 25.90
C ASN A 150 4.27 -5.57 25.45
N PHE A 151 4.03 -6.38 24.41
CA PHE A 151 4.97 -7.40 23.96
C PHE A 151 6.37 -6.84 23.64
N VAL A 152 7.41 -7.46 24.20
CA VAL A 152 8.81 -7.14 23.91
C VAL A 152 9.49 -8.29 23.17
N SER A 153 10.01 -8.02 21.96
CA SER A 153 10.80 -8.99 21.21
C SER A 153 12.18 -9.20 21.86
N HIS A 154 12.54 -10.47 22.07
CA HIS A 154 13.84 -10.85 22.61
C HIS A 154 14.69 -11.60 21.57
N ALA A 155 16.00 -11.34 21.57
CA ALA A 155 16.94 -12.03 20.70
C ALA A 155 16.85 -13.56 20.85
N GLY A 156 16.78 -14.27 19.73
CA GLY A 156 16.69 -15.73 19.71
C GLY A 156 15.38 -16.31 20.23
N LYS A 157 14.34 -15.49 20.45
CA LYS A 157 12.98 -15.91 20.82
C LYS A 157 11.97 -15.61 19.72
N TYR A 158 10.77 -16.16 19.86
CA TYR A 158 9.69 -15.93 18.90
C TYR A 158 9.03 -14.56 19.17
N THR A 159 8.54 -13.93 18.11
CA THR A 159 7.72 -12.71 18.18
C THR A 159 6.27 -13.05 17.85
N LEU A 160 5.32 -12.40 18.55
CA LEU A 160 3.90 -12.52 18.28
C LEU A 160 3.56 -11.84 16.95
N ILE A 161 2.88 -12.56 16.07
CA ILE A 161 2.24 -11.98 14.88
C ILE A 161 0.82 -11.63 15.28
N GLU A 162 0.50 -10.34 15.20
CA GLU A 162 -0.84 -9.87 15.45
C GLU A 162 -1.71 -10.19 14.23
N VAL A 163 -2.71 -11.02 14.48
CA VAL A 163 -3.61 -11.57 13.49
C VAL A 163 -4.99 -11.10 13.95
N GLU A 164 -5.57 -10.10 13.26
CA GLU A 164 -6.97 -9.72 13.51
C GLU A 164 -7.82 -10.93 13.15
N GLY A 165 -8.62 -11.47 14.08
CA GLY A 165 -9.37 -12.69 13.72
C GLY A 165 -10.57 -12.39 12.83
N GLU A 166 -11.09 -13.46 12.22
CA GLU A 166 -12.03 -13.39 11.11
C GLU A 166 -13.29 -12.59 11.46
N GLN A 167 -13.64 -11.67 10.56
CA GLN A 167 -15.02 -11.54 10.11
C GLN A 167 -15.13 -12.45 8.90
N ASP A 168 -16.10 -13.36 8.92
CA ASP A 168 -16.26 -14.45 7.95
C ASP A 168 -16.20 -13.98 6.49
N ALA A 169 -15.08 -14.28 5.83
CA ALA A 169 -14.93 -14.20 4.38
C ALA A 169 -14.32 -15.50 3.83
N GLU A 170 -14.81 -16.66 4.29
CA GLU A 170 -14.65 -17.92 3.57
C GLU A 170 -15.92 -18.21 2.77
N VAL A 171 -15.83 -18.04 1.45
CA VAL A 171 -16.79 -18.58 0.51
C VAL A 171 -16.70 -20.10 0.61
N MET A 172 -17.78 -20.74 1.10
CA MET A 172 -17.92 -22.19 1.06
C MET A 172 -17.81 -22.69 -0.39
N VAL A 173 -16.87 -23.60 -0.63
CA VAL A 173 -16.85 -24.48 -1.82
C VAL A 173 -17.39 -25.85 -1.41
N ASP A 174 -18.23 -26.41 -2.27
CA ASP A 174 -19.13 -27.55 -2.07
C ASP A 174 -18.61 -28.77 -1.28
N ALA A 175 -19.43 -29.23 -0.32
CA ALA A 175 -19.60 -30.66 0.03
C ALA A 175 -20.94 -30.92 0.79
N VAL A 176 -21.92 -31.38 0.02
CA VAL A 176 -23.10 -32.25 0.30
C VAL A 176 -23.56 -32.55 1.75
N CYS A 177 -24.87 -32.27 1.97
CA CYS A 177 -25.84 -32.84 2.93
C CYS A 177 -25.77 -32.47 4.43
N SER A 178 -26.36 -31.33 4.81
CA SER A 178 -27.56 -31.27 5.68
C SER A 178 -28.08 -29.83 5.78
N ARG A 179 -29.41 -29.67 5.70
CA ARG A 179 -30.14 -28.43 5.39
C ARG A 179 -29.73 -27.24 6.29
N PRO A 180 -29.21 -26.13 5.72
CA PRO A 180 -29.25 -24.85 6.40
C PRO A 180 -30.66 -24.24 6.22
N VAL A 181 -31.21 -23.70 7.31
CA VAL A 181 -32.38 -22.81 7.23
C VAL A 181 -31.89 -21.49 6.62
N THR A 182 -31.84 -21.42 5.30
CA THR A 182 -31.53 -20.19 4.57
C THR A 182 -32.78 -19.33 4.53
N VAL A 183 -32.80 -18.24 5.30
CA VAL A 183 -33.70 -17.13 5.02
C VAL A 183 -33.36 -16.65 3.60
N LYS A 184 -34.28 -16.85 2.64
CA LYS A 184 -34.11 -16.36 1.26
C LYS A 184 -34.11 -14.83 1.30
N LYS A 185 -32.94 -14.22 1.47
CA LYS A 185 -32.76 -12.77 1.29
C LYS A 185 -32.98 -12.47 -0.20
N ASN A 186 -33.89 -11.56 -0.52
CA ASN A 186 -34.12 -11.14 -1.91
C ASN A 186 -32.96 -10.25 -2.36
N ILE A 187 -32.02 -10.80 -3.13
CA ILE A 187 -30.87 -10.04 -3.65
C ILE A 187 -31.30 -9.27 -4.90
N LEU A 188 -31.07 -7.97 -4.93
CA LEU A 188 -31.35 -7.13 -6.09
C LEU A 188 -30.44 -7.48 -7.28
N PRO A 189 -30.94 -7.37 -8.53
CA PRO A 189 -30.10 -7.54 -9.70
C PRO A 189 -29.00 -6.48 -9.74
N CYS A 190 -27.83 -6.83 -10.29
CA CYS A 190 -26.72 -5.89 -10.41
C CYS A 190 -27.07 -4.77 -11.38
N THR A 191 -26.76 -3.54 -10.99
CA THR A 191 -27.03 -2.34 -11.79
C THR A 191 -25.92 -2.01 -12.80
N LEU A 192 -24.73 -2.59 -12.62
CA LEU A 192 -23.56 -2.31 -13.45
C LEU A 192 -23.58 -3.11 -14.75
N GLY A 193 -23.04 -2.52 -15.83
CA GLY A 193 -22.82 -3.23 -17.09
C GLY A 193 -21.77 -4.35 -16.96
N ASP A 194 -21.82 -5.34 -17.86
CA ASP A 194 -21.00 -6.56 -17.78
C ASP A 194 -19.49 -6.28 -17.68
N ALA A 195 -18.98 -5.28 -18.40
CA ALA A 195 -17.57 -4.90 -18.35
C ALA A 195 -17.16 -4.42 -16.95
N THR A 196 -17.94 -3.51 -16.37
CA THR A 196 -17.69 -3.00 -15.03
C THR A 196 -17.85 -4.11 -13.99
N GLN A 197 -18.82 -5.01 -14.13
CA GLN A 197 -18.95 -6.18 -13.25
C GLN A 197 -17.70 -7.06 -13.29
N ARG A 198 -17.11 -7.31 -14.48
CA ARG A 198 -15.85 -8.07 -14.60
C ARG A 198 -14.70 -7.37 -13.89
N LEU A 199 -14.55 -6.06 -14.09
CA LEU A 199 -13.52 -5.26 -13.43
C LEU A 199 -13.65 -5.32 -11.91
N ILE A 200 -14.85 -5.11 -11.35
CA ILE A 200 -15.08 -5.16 -9.90
C ILE A 200 -14.83 -6.56 -9.35
N LYS A 201 -15.24 -7.62 -10.06
CA LYS A 201 -14.91 -8.99 -9.68
C LYS A 201 -13.40 -9.23 -9.68
N LEU A 202 -12.65 -8.67 -10.62
CA LEU A 202 -11.20 -8.81 -10.72
C LEU A 202 -10.48 -8.13 -9.54
N ILE A 203 -10.78 -6.87 -9.27
CA ILE A 203 -10.04 -6.06 -8.28
C ILE A 203 -10.41 -6.39 -6.82
N PHE A 204 -11.50 -7.12 -6.58
CA PHE A 204 -11.90 -7.64 -5.26
C PHE A 204 -11.75 -9.17 -5.15
N ASN A 205 -11.02 -9.81 -6.07
CA ASN A 205 -10.82 -11.25 -6.09
C ASN A 205 -9.80 -11.68 -5.02
N ASN A 206 -10.21 -12.57 -4.11
CA ASN A 206 -9.33 -13.09 -3.05
C ASN A 206 -8.16 -13.91 -3.60
N ASP A 207 -8.36 -14.68 -4.66
CA ASP A 207 -7.29 -15.48 -5.28
C ASP A 207 -6.29 -14.59 -6.01
N MET A 208 -6.73 -13.48 -6.63
CA MET A 208 -5.82 -12.48 -7.19
C MET A 208 -4.92 -11.86 -6.10
N PHE A 209 -5.48 -11.53 -4.94
CA PHE A 209 -4.66 -11.04 -3.83
C PHE A 209 -3.69 -12.11 -3.30
N LYS A 210 -4.13 -13.38 -3.25
CA LYS A 210 -3.23 -14.50 -2.88
C LYS A 210 -2.09 -14.62 -3.89
N GLU A 211 -2.38 -14.68 -5.19
CA GLU A 211 -1.39 -14.73 -6.27
C GLU A 211 -0.36 -13.58 -6.13
N ALA A 212 -0.83 -12.36 -5.87
CA ALA A 212 0.03 -11.20 -5.68
C ALA A 212 0.97 -11.36 -4.46
N MET A 213 0.44 -11.80 -3.31
CA MET A 213 1.26 -12.03 -2.11
C MET A 213 2.26 -13.18 -2.28
N GLU A 214 1.87 -14.26 -2.95
CA GLU A 214 2.73 -15.40 -3.29
C GLU A 214 3.91 -14.96 -4.15
N SER A 215 3.67 -14.11 -5.15
CA SER A 215 4.74 -13.56 -6.02
C SER A 215 5.79 -12.75 -5.25
N MET A 216 5.43 -12.25 -4.05
CA MET A 216 6.31 -11.51 -3.15
C MET A 216 6.99 -12.40 -2.09
N ASN A 217 6.81 -13.72 -2.18
CA ASN A 217 7.32 -14.74 -1.26
C ASN A 217 6.74 -14.64 0.16
N LEU A 218 5.48 -14.24 0.31
CA LEU A 218 4.82 -14.15 1.61
C LEU A 218 4.14 -15.47 2.00
N ASP A 219 4.11 -15.79 3.30
CA ASP A 219 3.40 -16.98 3.78
C ASP A 219 1.91 -16.67 4.01
N ILE A 220 1.11 -16.85 2.95
CA ILE A 220 -0.34 -16.60 2.95
C ILE A 220 -1.08 -17.44 3.99
N LYS A 221 -0.61 -18.65 4.30
CA LYS A 221 -1.27 -19.49 5.32
C LYS A 221 -1.19 -18.87 6.71
N LYS A 222 -0.17 -18.05 6.95
CA LYS A 222 0.07 -17.39 8.25
C LYS A 222 -0.34 -15.93 8.27
N MET A 223 -0.39 -15.31 7.11
CA MET A 223 -0.96 -13.99 6.91
C MET A 223 -2.16 -14.11 5.94
N PRO A 224 -3.25 -14.78 6.36
CA PRO A 224 -4.46 -14.78 5.55
C PRO A 224 -4.99 -13.35 5.42
N LEU A 225 -5.54 -13.03 4.25
CA LEU A 225 -5.89 -11.68 3.80
C LEU A 225 -6.72 -10.86 4.82
N GLY A 226 -7.64 -11.50 5.53
CA GLY A 226 -8.50 -10.85 6.52
C GLY A 226 -7.86 -10.64 7.89
N LYS A 227 -6.59 -11.02 8.09
CA LYS A 227 -5.92 -10.98 9.39
C LYS A 227 -4.65 -10.13 9.42
N LEU A 228 -4.33 -9.44 8.32
CA LEU A 228 -3.16 -8.58 8.24
C LEU A 228 -3.43 -7.27 9.02
N SER A 229 -2.86 -7.14 10.22
CA SER A 229 -3.07 -5.92 10.99
C SER A 229 -2.27 -4.75 10.43
N LYS A 230 -2.88 -3.56 10.38
CA LYS A 230 -2.20 -2.30 10.01
C LYS A 230 -0.95 -2.06 10.87
N HIS A 231 -1.01 -2.49 12.13
CA HIS A 231 0.10 -2.42 13.07
C HIS A 231 1.28 -3.31 12.70
N GLN A 232 1.02 -4.52 12.18
CA GLN A 232 2.08 -5.41 11.72
C GLN A 232 2.81 -4.84 10.50
N ILE A 233 2.08 -4.24 9.55
CA ILE A 233 2.66 -3.54 8.39
C ILE A 233 3.50 -2.36 8.86
N ALA A 234 3.02 -1.56 9.83
CA ALA A 234 3.76 -0.44 10.40
C ALA A 234 5.06 -0.88 11.07
N LYS A 235 5.04 -1.94 11.89
CA LYS A 235 6.27 -2.57 12.45
C LYS A 235 7.22 -3.05 11.34
N GLY A 236 6.68 -3.55 10.23
CA GLY A 236 7.45 -3.94 9.05
C GLY A 236 8.21 -2.75 8.44
N PHE A 237 7.55 -1.59 8.31
CA PHE A 237 8.20 -0.37 7.82
C PHE A 237 9.29 0.12 8.76
N GLU A 238 9.02 0.18 10.08
CA GLU A 238 10.02 0.55 11.08
C GLU A 238 11.28 -0.33 10.98
N ALA A 239 11.11 -1.64 10.80
CA ALA A 239 12.23 -2.56 10.60
C ALA A 239 13.02 -2.29 9.30
N LEU A 240 12.35 -1.93 8.20
CA LEU A 240 13.04 -1.54 6.96
C LEU A 240 13.76 -0.19 7.08
N GLU A 241 13.27 0.73 7.91
CA GLU A 241 13.97 2.00 8.20
C GLU A 241 15.27 1.77 8.98
N GLU A 242 15.24 0.90 9.99
CA GLU A 242 16.44 0.49 10.71
C GLU A 242 17.48 -0.14 9.78
N ILE A 243 17.05 -0.99 8.84
CA ILE A 243 17.93 -1.56 7.81
C ILE A 243 18.50 -0.47 6.89
N ALA A 244 17.65 0.47 6.44
CA ALA A 244 18.07 1.58 5.60
C ALA A 244 19.16 2.44 6.27
N GLU A 245 19.02 2.72 7.56
CA GLU A 245 20.04 3.41 8.34
C GLU A 245 21.33 2.61 8.45
N ALA A 246 21.23 1.30 8.70
CA ALA A 246 22.39 0.43 8.81
C ALA A 246 23.18 0.35 7.50
N ILE A 247 22.49 0.29 6.35
CA ILE A 247 23.09 0.35 5.00
C ILE A 247 23.81 1.69 4.80
N LYS A 248 23.16 2.82 5.12
CA LYS A 248 23.78 4.17 5.02
C LYS A 248 25.03 4.30 5.88
N LYS A 249 25.02 3.72 7.09
CA LYS A 249 26.16 3.69 8.03
C LYS A 249 27.25 2.69 7.61
N LYS A 250 27.07 1.94 6.52
CA LYS A 250 27.95 0.86 6.05
C LYS A 250 28.25 -0.15 7.16
N SER A 251 27.20 -0.54 7.89
CA SER A 251 27.28 -1.51 8.98
C SER A 251 27.76 -2.87 8.47
N ASN A 252 28.33 -3.69 9.36
CA ASN A 252 28.81 -5.02 8.98
C ASN A 252 27.65 -5.96 8.59
N GLU A 253 27.98 -7.04 7.89
CA GLU A 253 26.99 -8.02 7.40
C GLU A 253 26.24 -8.71 8.55
N SER A 254 26.86 -8.87 9.72
CA SER A 254 26.22 -9.47 10.90
C SER A 254 25.06 -8.62 11.40
N THR A 255 25.25 -7.32 11.53
CA THR A 255 24.21 -6.37 11.95
C THR A 255 23.09 -6.31 10.91
N LEU A 256 23.43 -6.30 9.61
CA LEU A 256 22.42 -6.35 8.54
C LEU A 256 21.63 -7.66 8.58
N ALA A 257 22.28 -8.79 8.84
CA ALA A 257 21.63 -10.08 8.97
C ALA A 257 20.70 -10.15 10.20
N GLU A 258 21.05 -9.52 11.31
CA GLU A 258 20.21 -9.41 12.50
C GLU A 258 18.97 -8.54 12.24
N LEU A 259 19.14 -7.35 11.67
CA LEU A 259 18.03 -6.47 11.31
C LEU A 259 17.13 -7.11 10.25
N THR A 260 17.71 -7.77 9.25
CA THR A 260 16.95 -8.53 8.25
C THR A 260 16.20 -9.71 8.90
N SER A 261 16.81 -10.38 9.88
CA SER A 261 16.13 -11.43 10.66
C SER A 261 14.95 -10.87 11.44
N LYS A 262 15.07 -9.67 12.03
CA LYS A 262 13.97 -8.95 12.68
C LYS A 262 12.85 -8.66 11.69
N PHE A 263 13.16 -8.15 10.50
CA PHE A 263 12.18 -7.89 9.45
C PHE A 263 11.40 -9.14 9.04
N PHE A 264 12.07 -10.25 8.70
CA PHE A 264 11.38 -11.50 8.32
C PHE A 264 10.67 -12.20 9.49
N THR A 265 11.07 -11.88 10.73
CA THR A 265 10.33 -12.28 11.92
C THR A 265 9.00 -11.54 12.00
N ILE A 266 8.97 -10.24 11.71
CA ILE A 266 7.74 -9.42 11.70
C ILE A 266 6.87 -9.76 10.48
N ILE A 267 7.47 -9.92 9.31
CA ILE A 267 6.74 -10.19 8.06
C ILE A 267 7.09 -11.60 7.57
N PRO A 268 6.28 -12.62 7.91
CA PRO A 268 6.51 -14.01 7.50
C PRO A 268 6.71 -14.19 5.99
N HIS A 269 7.91 -14.58 5.60
CA HIS A 269 8.25 -14.94 4.23
C HIS A 269 8.50 -16.45 4.09
N ASN A 270 8.05 -17.00 2.97
CA ASN A 270 8.35 -18.37 2.58
C ASN A 270 9.55 -18.41 1.64
N PHE A 271 10.68 -18.91 2.15
CA PHE A 271 11.92 -19.10 1.36
C PHE A 271 12.17 -20.57 0.99
N GLY A 272 11.17 -21.44 1.14
CA GLY A 272 11.37 -22.89 1.07
C GLY A 272 12.51 -23.31 1.99
N ARG A 273 13.38 -24.23 1.55
CA ARG A 273 14.55 -24.68 2.32
C ARG A 273 15.79 -23.76 2.22
N ASN A 274 15.71 -22.70 1.43
CA ASN A 274 16.82 -21.77 1.25
C ASN A 274 16.98 -20.85 2.46
N ARG A 275 18.21 -20.39 2.68
CA ARG A 275 18.50 -19.36 3.69
C ARG A 275 17.81 -18.05 3.28
N PRO A 276 17.09 -17.36 4.19
CA PRO A 276 16.54 -16.04 3.88
C PRO A 276 17.66 -15.07 3.44
N PRO A 277 17.48 -14.29 2.37
CA PRO A 277 18.51 -13.41 1.84
C PRO A 277 18.71 -12.19 2.75
N VAL A 278 19.95 -11.75 2.94
CA VAL A 278 20.26 -10.52 3.69
C VAL A 278 19.93 -9.30 2.84
N ILE A 279 19.21 -8.32 3.41
CA ILE A 279 18.95 -7.04 2.76
C ILE A 279 20.21 -6.19 2.94
N LYS A 280 21.02 -6.11 1.88
CA LYS A 280 22.37 -5.52 1.92
C LYS A 280 22.58 -4.30 1.01
N ASP A 281 21.64 -4.06 0.10
CA ASP A 281 21.70 -2.98 -0.87
C ASP A 281 20.34 -2.27 -0.99
N ASP A 282 20.38 -1.06 -1.54
CA ASP A 282 19.20 -0.20 -1.66
C ASP A 282 18.16 -0.78 -2.64
N ALA A 283 18.56 -1.62 -3.59
CA ALA A 283 17.64 -2.25 -4.54
C ALA A 283 16.74 -3.26 -3.84
N ILE A 284 17.32 -4.22 -3.10
CA ILE A 284 16.56 -5.20 -2.31
C ILE A 284 15.70 -4.50 -1.25
N LEU A 285 16.24 -3.46 -0.61
CA LEU A 285 15.49 -2.66 0.36
C LEU A 285 14.27 -2.01 -0.27
N GLN A 286 14.41 -1.44 -1.48
CA GLN A 286 13.32 -0.79 -2.18
C GLN A 286 12.25 -1.79 -2.62
N ASP A 287 12.63 -2.96 -3.11
CA ASP A 287 11.71 -4.05 -3.44
C ASP A 287 10.88 -4.47 -2.21
N LYS A 288 11.49 -4.53 -1.03
CA LYS A 288 10.78 -4.87 0.22
C LYS A 288 9.88 -3.75 0.71
N LYS A 289 10.22 -2.48 0.47
CA LYS A 289 9.33 -1.35 0.74
C LYS A 289 8.11 -1.38 -0.18
N GLU A 290 8.31 -1.62 -1.47
CA GLU A 290 7.22 -1.77 -2.44
C GLU A 290 6.28 -2.90 -2.07
N MET A 291 6.83 -4.05 -1.64
CA MET A 291 6.04 -5.17 -1.13
C MET A 291 5.13 -4.77 0.05
N LEU A 292 5.65 -4.03 1.05
CA LEU A 292 4.83 -3.57 2.17
C LEU A 292 3.76 -2.55 1.74
N LEU A 293 4.05 -1.71 0.75
CA LEU A 293 3.07 -0.77 0.20
C LEU A 293 1.92 -1.51 -0.48
N VAL A 294 2.24 -2.55 -1.27
CA VAL A 294 1.21 -3.40 -1.88
C VAL A 294 0.39 -4.12 -0.82
N LEU A 295 1.02 -4.62 0.25
CA LEU A 295 0.29 -5.22 1.37
C LEU A 295 -0.66 -4.24 2.07
N ALA A 296 -0.25 -3.00 2.29
CA ALA A 296 -1.12 -1.96 2.86
C ALA A 296 -2.35 -1.70 1.97
N ASP A 297 -2.17 -1.74 0.64
CA ASP A 297 -3.26 -1.51 -0.30
C ASP A 297 -4.21 -2.71 -0.42
N ILE A 298 -3.68 -3.92 -0.30
CA ILE A 298 -4.50 -5.13 -0.17
C ILE A 298 -5.35 -5.06 1.11
N GLU A 299 -4.79 -4.63 2.23
CA GLU A 299 -5.53 -4.44 3.49
C GLU A 299 -6.67 -3.43 3.32
N ILE A 300 -6.43 -2.29 2.67
CA ILE A 300 -7.49 -1.32 2.36
C ILE A 300 -8.60 -1.98 1.53
N ALA A 301 -8.25 -2.74 0.49
CA ALA A 301 -9.23 -3.41 -0.35
C ALA A 301 -10.05 -4.47 0.41
N GLN A 302 -9.43 -5.21 1.34
CA GLN A 302 -10.11 -6.16 2.21
C GLN A 302 -11.04 -5.45 3.21
N SER A 303 -10.59 -4.35 3.81
CA SER A 303 -11.40 -3.51 4.69
C SER A 303 -12.65 -2.98 3.97
N LEU A 304 -12.51 -2.50 2.72
CA LEU A 304 -13.64 -2.06 1.90
C LEU A 304 -14.65 -3.18 1.63
N LYS A 305 -14.16 -4.40 1.39
CA LYS A 305 -14.99 -5.58 1.16
C LYS A 305 -15.74 -6.00 2.42
N ALA A 306 -15.06 -6.01 3.57
CA ALA A 306 -15.67 -6.34 4.86
C ALA A 306 -16.76 -5.33 5.27
N GLU A 307 -16.53 -4.03 5.04
CA GLU A 307 -17.54 -2.98 5.25
C GLU A 307 -18.79 -3.22 4.37
N SER A 308 -18.60 -3.60 3.10
CA SER A 308 -19.69 -3.92 2.18
C SER A 308 -20.51 -5.13 2.64
N GLU A 309 -19.87 -6.10 3.28
CA GLU A 309 -20.48 -7.33 3.79
C GLU A 309 -21.28 -7.08 5.07
N LYS A 310 -20.78 -6.28 6.00
CA LYS A 310 -21.52 -5.87 7.21
C LYS A 310 -22.82 -5.14 6.90
N ALA A 311 -22.81 -4.29 5.87
CA ALA A 311 -24.03 -3.61 5.41
C ALA A 311 -25.13 -4.60 4.96
N LYS A 312 -24.80 -5.86 4.64
CA LYS A 312 -25.76 -6.94 4.30
C LYS A 312 -26.41 -7.58 5.54
N GLU A 313 -25.80 -7.44 6.71
CA GLU A 313 -26.29 -8.02 7.96
C GLU A 313 -27.19 -7.05 8.72
N GLU A 314 -26.93 -5.74 8.63
CA GLU A 314 -27.64 -4.71 9.39
C GLU A 314 -28.90 -4.15 8.71
N MET A 315 -29.22 -4.47 7.44
CA MET A 315 -30.39 -3.91 6.74
C MET A 315 -31.24 -4.89 5.89
N MET A 316 -32.55 -4.91 6.21
CA MET A 316 -33.75 -5.20 5.39
C MET A 316 -33.95 -6.58 4.70
N GLU A 317 -35.21 -6.91 4.40
CA GLU A 317 -35.66 -8.10 3.64
C GLU A 317 -35.07 -8.18 2.22
N THR A 318 -34.57 -7.06 1.68
CA THR A 318 -33.91 -6.93 0.38
C THR A 318 -32.46 -6.49 0.53
N VAL A 319 -31.52 -7.25 -0.05
CA VAL A 319 -30.08 -6.96 0.01
C VAL A 319 -29.58 -6.47 -1.34
N PRO A 320 -28.83 -5.35 -1.42
CA PRO A 320 -28.19 -4.91 -2.66
C PRO A 320 -27.23 -5.96 -3.23
N ASN A 321 -26.99 -5.93 -4.54
CA ASN A 321 -26.05 -6.84 -5.15
C ASN A 321 -24.64 -6.65 -4.56
N PRO A 322 -23.90 -7.72 -4.18
CA PRO A 322 -22.55 -7.60 -3.63
C PRO A 322 -21.57 -6.83 -4.53
N ILE A 323 -21.73 -6.93 -5.85
CA ILE A 323 -20.87 -6.21 -6.81
C ILE A 323 -21.18 -4.71 -6.78
N ASP A 324 -22.46 -4.34 -6.70
CA ASP A 324 -22.87 -2.93 -6.58
C ASP A 324 -22.31 -2.31 -5.28
N GLN A 325 -22.32 -3.06 -4.18
CA GLN A 325 -21.76 -2.60 -2.90
C GLN A 325 -20.24 -2.42 -2.96
N ASN A 326 -19.53 -3.39 -3.54
CA ASN A 326 -18.08 -3.27 -3.77
C ASN A 326 -17.76 -2.07 -4.68
N TYR A 327 -18.57 -1.82 -5.70
CA TYR A 327 -18.42 -0.65 -6.56
C TYR A 327 -18.64 0.66 -5.79
N GLN A 328 -19.73 0.75 -5.01
CA GLN A 328 -20.03 1.92 -4.19
C GLN A 328 -18.95 2.18 -3.12
N SER A 329 -18.35 1.14 -2.55
CA SER A 329 -17.29 1.28 -1.53
C SER A 329 -16.05 1.97 -2.08
N LEU A 330 -15.78 1.89 -3.39
CA LEU A 330 -14.69 2.63 -4.05
C LEU A 330 -14.88 4.14 -3.98
N LYS A 331 -16.12 4.65 -3.85
CA LYS A 331 -16.43 6.09 -3.96
C LYS A 331 -15.81 6.70 -5.23
N CYS A 332 -15.97 5.98 -6.34
CA CYS A 332 -15.41 6.33 -7.63
C CYS A 332 -16.42 5.95 -8.71
N ASN A 333 -16.79 6.91 -9.55
CA ASN A 333 -17.61 6.66 -10.71
C ASN A 333 -16.72 6.15 -11.86
N LEU A 334 -17.14 5.07 -12.51
CA LEU A 334 -16.47 4.49 -13.67
C LEU A 334 -17.44 4.44 -14.84
N THR A 335 -17.20 5.27 -15.85
CA THR A 335 -18.03 5.31 -17.06
C THR A 335 -17.32 4.57 -18.18
N LEU A 336 -17.90 3.45 -18.64
CA LEU A 336 -17.33 2.67 -19.73
C LEU A 336 -17.33 3.49 -21.03
N MET A 337 -16.17 3.57 -21.66
CA MET A 337 -15.97 4.34 -22.88
C MET A 337 -16.39 3.54 -24.12
N ASP A 338 -17.12 4.17 -25.04
CA ASP A 338 -17.40 3.58 -26.35
C ASP A 338 -16.10 3.46 -27.16
N LYS A 339 -15.81 2.24 -27.62
CA LYS A 339 -14.64 1.92 -28.46
C LYS A 339 -14.62 2.71 -29.79
N LYS A 340 -15.77 3.22 -30.23
CA LYS A 340 -15.88 4.03 -31.45
C LYS A 340 -15.62 5.52 -31.22
N SER A 341 -15.60 5.97 -29.96
CA SER A 341 -15.41 7.38 -29.60
C SER A 341 -14.05 7.91 -30.07
N LYS A 342 -13.95 9.24 -30.21
CA LYS A 342 -12.70 9.89 -30.65
C LYS A 342 -11.64 9.75 -29.57
N GLU A 343 -12.05 9.89 -28.32
CA GLU A 343 -11.24 9.80 -27.11
C GLU A 343 -10.63 8.39 -26.99
N PHE A 344 -11.42 7.33 -27.19
CA PHE A 344 -10.90 5.95 -27.20
C PHE A 344 -9.82 5.76 -28.26
N LYS A 345 -10.04 6.27 -29.48
CA LYS A 345 -9.05 6.17 -30.57
C LYS A 345 -7.76 6.94 -30.27
N ILE A 346 -7.84 8.06 -29.56
CA ILE A 346 -6.65 8.81 -29.11
C ILE A 346 -5.86 7.96 -28.09
N ILE A 347 -6.54 7.34 -27.14
CA ILE A 347 -5.93 6.46 -26.13
C ILE A 347 -5.33 5.22 -26.78
N GLU A 348 -6.05 4.56 -27.69
CA GLU A 348 -5.59 3.40 -28.44
C GLU A 348 -4.34 3.74 -29.27
N LYS A 349 -4.36 4.88 -29.96
CA LYS A 349 -3.18 5.34 -30.70
C LYS A 349 -2.02 5.67 -29.77
N TYR A 350 -2.26 6.24 -28.59
CA TYR A 350 -1.22 6.51 -27.60
C TYR A 350 -0.56 5.20 -27.12
N LEU A 351 -1.36 4.18 -26.81
CA LEU A 351 -0.88 2.85 -26.44
C LEU A 351 -0.03 2.24 -27.56
N ASN A 352 -0.54 2.22 -28.80
CA ASN A 352 0.16 1.62 -29.94
C ASN A 352 1.42 2.39 -30.37
N ALA A 353 1.50 3.69 -30.10
CA ALA A 353 2.65 4.51 -30.48
C ALA A 353 3.84 4.36 -29.51
N THR A 354 3.57 4.07 -28.23
CA THR A 354 4.57 4.21 -27.16
C THR A 354 4.95 2.90 -26.46
N GLY A 355 4.62 1.78 -27.09
CA GLY A 355 4.91 0.44 -26.64
C GLY A 355 4.40 -0.59 -27.63
N ASP A 356 4.93 -1.81 -27.53
CA ASP A 356 4.53 -2.91 -28.39
C ASP A 356 3.86 -4.00 -27.53
N ARG A 357 2.89 -4.73 -28.12
CA ARG A 357 2.31 -6.01 -27.61
C ARG A 357 1.16 -5.94 -26.59
N LEU A 358 0.66 -4.77 -26.23
CA LEU A 358 -0.52 -4.65 -25.36
C LEU A 358 -1.79 -4.45 -26.21
N SER A 359 -2.90 -5.04 -25.76
CA SER A 359 -4.21 -4.82 -26.38
C SER A 359 -5.23 -4.33 -25.37
N ILE A 360 -6.01 -3.33 -25.76
CA ILE A 360 -7.07 -2.76 -24.93
C ILE A 360 -8.25 -3.74 -24.90
N VAL A 361 -8.62 -4.17 -23.70
CA VAL A 361 -9.87 -4.89 -23.44
C VAL A 361 -11.00 -3.88 -23.36
N ASP A 362 -10.95 -3.00 -22.36
CA ASP A 362 -11.96 -1.97 -22.09
C ASP A 362 -11.29 -0.74 -21.44
N VAL A 363 -11.93 0.43 -21.56
CA VAL A 363 -11.45 1.71 -20.99
C VAL A 363 -12.60 2.36 -20.23
N TRP A 364 -12.32 2.87 -19.03
CA TRP A 364 -13.27 3.63 -18.24
C TRP A 364 -12.76 5.05 -18.03
N GLU A 365 -13.64 6.02 -18.17
CA GLU A 365 -13.44 7.34 -17.57
C GLU A 365 -13.60 7.21 -16.05
N VAL A 366 -12.67 7.80 -15.33
CA VAL A 366 -12.55 7.71 -13.87
C VAL A 366 -12.91 9.07 -13.27
N ASP A 367 -13.90 9.08 -12.39
CA ASP A 367 -14.24 10.26 -11.59
C ASP A 367 -14.33 9.89 -10.11
N ARG A 368 -13.27 10.23 -9.37
CA ARG A 368 -13.11 9.91 -7.96
C ARG A 368 -13.71 10.99 -7.07
N ASP A 369 -14.36 10.56 -5.99
CA ASP A 369 -14.89 11.47 -4.96
C ASP A 369 -13.80 12.43 -4.45
N LYS A 370 -14.09 13.73 -4.50
CA LYS A 370 -13.22 14.85 -4.08
C LYS A 370 -11.89 15.03 -4.84
N GLU A 371 -11.56 14.17 -5.80
CA GLU A 371 -10.29 14.31 -6.55
C GLU A 371 -10.32 15.52 -7.47
N ALA A 372 -11.47 15.81 -8.10
CA ALA A 372 -11.69 17.02 -8.88
C ALA A 372 -11.47 18.29 -8.04
N GLU A 373 -12.08 18.36 -6.85
CA GLU A 373 -11.94 19.48 -5.91
C GLU A 373 -10.49 19.68 -5.50
N ARG A 374 -9.79 18.61 -5.09
CA ARG A 374 -8.37 18.66 -4.73
C ARG A 374 -7.49 19.12 -5.89
N PHE A 375 -7.81 18.68 -7.11
CA PHE A 375 -7.02 19.01 -8.30
C PHE A 375 -7.09 20.49 -8.70
N THR A 376 -8.13 21.22 -8.25
CA THR A 376 -8.25 22.67 -8.48
C THR A 376 -7.11 23.47 -7.85
N GLU A 377 -6.42 22.94 -6.83
CA GLU A 377 -5.19 23.54 -6.27
C GLU A 377 -4.10 23.76 -7.34
N SER A 378 -4.14 22.96 -8.40
CA SER A 378 -3.19 23.01 -9.52
C SER A 378 -3.73 23.79 -10.72
N ASP A 379 -4.89 24.44 -10.66
CA ASP A 379 -5.53 25.13 -11.80
C ASP A 379 -4.69 26.23 -12.44
N ALA A 380 -3.86 26.89 -11.62
CA ALA A 380 -2.91 27.89 -12.08
C ALA A 380 -1.72 27.29 -12.84
N LEU A 381 -1.44 25.99 -12.68
CA LEU A 381 -0.37 25.30 -13.38
C LEU A 381 -0.78 25.00 -14.83
N GLU A 382 0.05 25.50 -15.74
CA GLU A 382 0.04 25.13 -17.15
C GLU A 382 0.82 23.82 -17.37
N ASN A 383 1.13 23.49 -18.63
CA ASN A 383 1.89 22.30 -19.01
C ASN A 383 1.28 21.01 -18.42
N ARG A 384 0.08 20.68 -18.91
CA ARG A 384 -0.64 19.47 -18.50
C ARG A 384 -0.42 18.37 -19.52
N LYS A 385 -0.02 17.19 -19.06
CA LYS A 385 0.20 16.02 -19.91
C LYS A 385 -0.58 14.82 -19.38
N LEU A 386 -1.15 14.05 -20.28
CA LEU A 386 -1.75 12.77 -19.97
C LEU A 386 -0.65 11.70 -19.96
N LEU A 387 -0.41 11.08 -18.80
CA LEU A 387 0.74 10.20 -18.60
C LEU A 387 0.34 8.84 -18.01
N TRP A 388 1.12 7.82 -18.36
CA TRP A 388 0.90 6.44 -17.93
C TRP A 388 1.35 6.22 -16.48
N HIS A 389 0.59 5.41 -15.76
CA HIS A 389 0.98 4.82 -14.49
C HIS A 389 0.55 3.35 -14.47
N GLY A 390 1.52 2.44 -14.50
CA GLY A 390 1.28 1.00 -14.40
C GLY A 390 1.41 0.52 -12.97
N THR A 391 0.60 -0.47 -12.60
CA THR A 391 0.56 -0.94 -11.21
C THR A 391 0.13 -2.40 -11.09
N ASN A 392 0.26 -2.96 -9.89
CA ASN A 392 -0.24 -4.29 -9.57
C ASN A 392 -1.79 -4.28 -9.54
N VAL A 393 -2.45 -5.25 -10.18
CA VAL A 393 -3.92 -5.39 -10.11
C VAL A 393 -4.43 -5.41 -8.66
N ALA A 394 -3.63 -5.94 -7.73
CA ALA A 394 -3.93 -6.01 -6.30
C ALA A 394 -4.06 -4.65 -5.60
N VAL A 395 -3.59 -3.54 -6.18
CA VAL A 395 -3.69 -2.22 -5.55
C VAL A 395 -4.73 -1.31 -6.22
N VAL A 396 -5.37 -1.77 -7.30
CA VAL A 396 -6.30 -0.95 -8.10
C VAL A 396 -7.50 -0.49 -7.28
N ALA A 397 -8.08 -1.36 -6.44
CA ALA A 397 -9.20 -0.97 -5.57
C ALA A 397 -8.80 0.14 -4.58
N ALA A 398 -7.60 0.04 -3.99
CA ALA A 398 -7.08 1.05 -3.08
C ALA A 398 -6.79 2.39 -3.80
N ILE A 399 -6.26 2.35 -5.03
CA ILE A 399 -6.04 3.54 -5.87
C ILE A 399 -7.39 4.17 -6.27
N LEU A 400 -8.38 3.39 -6.70
CA LEU A 400 -9.70 3.91 -7.02
C LEU A 400 -10.40 4.50 -5.80
N LYS A 401 -10.10 4.03 -4.58
CA LYS A 401 -10.62 4.59 -3.32
C LYS A 401 -9.88 5.82 -2.82
N SER A 402 -8.55 5.80 -2.83
CA SER A 402 -7.72 6.79 -2.13
C SER A 402 -6.93 7.70 -3.07
N GLY A 403 -6.82 7.33 -4.34
CA GLY A 403 -6.01 8.02 -5.35
C GLY A 403 -4.56 7.55 -5.31
N LEU A 404 -3.76 8.07 -6.24
CA LEU A 404 -2.31 7.90 -6.20
C LEU A 404 -1.75 8.70 -5.00
N ARG A 405 -0.93 8.03 -4.18
CA ARG A 405 -0.45 8.56 -2.89
C ARG A 405 1.07 8.62 -2.82
N ILE A 406 1.59 9.60 -2.10
CA ILE A 406 3.02 9.72 -1.77
C ILE A 406 3.27 9.08 -0.40
N MET A 407 3.41 7.76 -0.38
CA MET A 407 3.53 6.99 0.84
C MET A 407 4.84 7.29 1.61
N PRO A 408 4.85 7.33 2.96
CA PRO A 408 6.02 7.66 3.81
C PRO A 408 7.35 7.05 3.39
N HIS A 409 7.32 5.77 3.02
CA HIS A 409 8.51 4.99 2.69
C HIS A 409 8.64 4.70 1.18
N SER A 410 7.82 5.34 0.33
CA SER A 410 8.01 5.25 -1.12
C SER A 410 9.29 5.97 -1.55
N GLY A 411 9.84 5.54 -2.67
CA GLY A 411 11.11 6.02 -3.19
C GLY A 411 11.39 5.40 -4.55
N GLY A 412 12.45 5.88 -5.18
CA GLY A 412 12.90 5.40 -6.47
C GLY A 412 14.06 6.24 -6.95
N ARG A 413 14.36 6.13 -8.25
CA ARG A 413 15.50 6.80 -8.90
C ARG A 413 15.45 8.32 -8.80
N VAL A 414 14.26 8.89 -8.58
CA VAL A 414 14.02 10.34 -8.53
C VAL A 414 13.31 10.73 -7.22
N GLY A 415 13.54 9.94 -6.17
CA GLY A 415 13.09 10.22 -4.82
C GLY A 415 11.63 9.84 -4.55
N ARG A 416 10.98 10.56 -3.64
CA ARG A 416 9.66 10.22 -3.10
C ARG A 416 8.59 11.12 -3.71
N GLY A 417 7.96 10.64 -4.77
CA GLY A 417 6.86 11.32 -5.46
C GLY A 417 5.94 10.31 -6.14
N ILE A 418 5.02 10.81 -6.96
CA ILE A 418 4.22 9.98 -7.87
C ILE A 418 4.93 9.94 -9.22
N TYR A 419 5.21 8.73 -9.69
CA TYR A 419 5.95 8.47 -10.92
C TYR A 419 4.98 8.21 -12.07
N PHE A 420 5.25 8.86 -13.19
CA PHE A 420 4.56 8.65 -14.45
C PHE A 420 5.56 8.46 -15.59
N ALA A 421 5.11 7.84 -16.67
CA ALA A 421 5.88 7.72 -17.91
C ALA A 421 5.08 8.24 -19.10
N SER A 422 5.76 8.85 -20.06
CA SER A 422 5.18 9.16 -21.37
C SER A 422 5.08 7.93 -22.26
N GLU A 423 5.86 6.89 -21.99
CA GLU A 423 5.87 5.64 -22.75
C GLU A 423 5.17 4.52 -21.97
N ASN A 424 4.17 3.87 -22.59
CA ASN A 424 3.45 2.80 -21.90
C ASN A 424 4.34 1.59 -21.63
N ALA A 425 5.31 1.27 -22.50
CA ALA A 425 6.22 0.15 -22.31
C ALA A 425 6.98 0.23 -20.97
N LYS A 426 7.35 1.45 -20.55
CA LYS A 426 7.99 1.69 -19.25
C LYS A 426 7.04 1.42 -18.09
N SER A 427 5.82 1.97 -18.16
CA SER A 427 4.80 1.76 -17.12
C SER A 427 4.33 0.30 -17.06
N ALA A 428 4.26 -0.39 -18.19
CA ALA A 428 3.87 -1.80 -18.30
C ALA A 428 4.81 -2.73 -17.51
N GLY A 429 6.10 -2.37 -17.34
CA GLY A 429 7.05 -3.11 -16.51
C GLY A 429 6.67 -3.17 -15.02
N TYR A 430 5.87 -2.21 -14.54
CA TYR A 430 5.36 -2.17 -13.17
C TYR A 430 4.03 -2.90 -13.01
N VAL A 431 3.43 -3.36 -14.12
CA VAL A 431 2.19 -4.11 -14.05
C VAL A 431 2.45 -5.52 -13.54
N ARG A 432 1.63 -5.96 -12.59
CA ARG A 432 1.50 -7.36 -12.20
C ARG A 432 0.10 -7.79 -12.55
N THR A 433 0.00 -8.78 -13.42
CA THR A 433 -1.26 -9.22 -14.01
C THR A 433 -1.92 -10.30 -13.15
N SER A 434 -3.22 -10.49 -13.32
CA SER A 434 -3.90 -11.71 -12.90
C SER A 434 -4.60 -12.29 -14.12
N LYS A 435 -4.36 -13.57 -14.40
CA LYS A 435 -4.89 -14.27 -15.59
C LYS A 435 -4.60 -13.52 -16.92
N ASN A 436 -3.39 -12.99 -17.08
CA ASN A 436 -2.93 -12.18 -18.23
C ASN A 436 -3.69 -10.86 -18.44
N ILE A 437 -4.50 -10.43 -17.46
CA ILE A 437 -5.12 -9.10 -17.45
C ILE A 437 -4.32 -8.21 -16.51
N GLY A 438 -3.96 -7.02 -17.00
CA GLY A 438 -3.30 -5.96 -16.24
C GLY A 438 -4.11 -4.67 -16.32
N ILE A 439 -3.85 -3.78 -15.36
CA ILE A 439 -4.49 -2.46 -15.29
C ILE A 439 -3.43 -1.38 -15.36
N MET A 440 -3.68 -0.36 -16.18
CA MET A 440 -2.88 0.86 -16.24
C MET A 440 -3.79 2.08 -16.17
N PHE A 441 -3.29 3.15 -15.58
CA PHE A 441 -3.99 4.43 -15.50
C PHE A 441 -3.38 5.43 -16.48
N LEU A 442 -4.24 6.28 -17.04
CA LEU A 442 -3.86 7.54 -17.67
C LEU A 442 -4.29 8.69 -16.77
N ASN A 443 -3.32 9.54 -16.45
CA ASN A 443 -3.46 10.56 -15.43
C ASN A 443 -3.21 11.93 -16.06
N GLU A 444 -4.10 12.89 -15.79
CA GLU A 444 -3.80 14.28 -16.09
C GLU A 444 -2.85 14.79 -15.02
N VAL A 445 -1.64 15.12 -15.43
CA VAL A 445 -0.58 15.60 -14.55
C VAL A 445 -0.30 17.05 -14.86
N ALA A 446 -0.49 17.91 -13.87
CA ALA A 446 -0.17 19.34 -13.94
C ALA A 446 1.33 19.53 -13.61
N LEU A 447 2.16 19.46 -14.65
CA LEU A 447 3.62 19.49 -14.51
C LEU A 447 4.15 20.89 -14.18
N GLY A 448 3.45 21.95 -14.62
CA GLY A 448 3.91 23.32 -14.43
C GLY A 448 5.32 23.52 -15.00
N LYS A 449 6.16 24.21 -14.23
CA LYS A 449 7.56 24.41 -14.58
C LYS A 449 8.40 23.20 -14.20
N GLU A 450 8.97 22.54 -15.20
CA GLU A 450 9.72 21.28 -15.05
C GLU A 450 11.20 21.50 -14.69
N HIS A 451 11.67 20.83 -13.65
CA HIS A 451 13.10 20.69 -13.35
C HIS A 451 13.66 19.45 -14.04
N THR A 452 14.64 19.61 -14.93
CA THR A 452 15.22 18.50 -15.70
C THR A 452 16.42 17.89 -14.98
N ILE A 453 16.44 16.57 -14.87
CA ILE A 453 17.62 15.79 -14.44
C ILE A 453 17.96 14.70 -15.47
N THR A 454 19.23 14.27 -15.49
CA THR A 454 19.73 13.19 -16.37
C THR A 454 20.50 12.11 -15.61
N ARG A 455 20.56 12.23 -14.28
CA ARG A 455 21.16 11.29 -13.35
C ARG A 455 20.21 11.04 -12.20
N ASP A 456 20.29 9.85 -11.61
CA ASP A 456 19.46 9.44 -10.48
C ASP A 456 19.66 10.38 -9.28
N ASP A 457 18.56 10.82 -8.68
CA ASP A 457 18.54 11.54 -7.41
C ASP A 457 17.45 10.96 -6.49
N PRO A 458 17.76 9.88 -5.75
CA PRO A 458 16.83 9.26 -4.82
C PRO A 458 16.55 10.11 -3.57
N SER A 459 17.23 11.24 -3.39
CA SER A 459 17.08 12.11 -2.22
C SER A 459 15.90 13.08 -2.33
N LEU A 460 15.39 13.32 -3.54
CA LEU A 460 14.31 14.28 -3.79
C LEU A 460 13.04 13.95 -2.97
N ARG A 461 12.48 14.98 -2.34
CA ARG A 461 11.20 14.93 -1.59
C ARG A 461 10.22 16.03 -1.99
N LYS A 462 10.70 17.00 -2.76
CA LYS A 462 9.95 18.11 -3.35
C LYS A 462 10.64 18.50 -4.67
N ALA A 463 9.92 19.17 -5.56
CA ALA A 463 10.56 19.84 -6.68
C ALA A 463 11.51 20.94 -6.15
N PRO A 464 12.65 21.20 -6.83
CA PRO A 464 13.54 22.29 -6.47
C PRO A 464 12.83 23.66 -6.50
N ASP A 465 13.36 24.62 -5.75
CA ASP A 465 12.70 25.92 -5.59
C ASP A 465 12.53 26.62 -6.95
N GLY A 466 11.31 27.09 -7.22
CA GLY A 466 10.93 27.70 -8.49
C GLY A 466 10.56 26.69 -9.59
N TYR A 467 10.35 25.42 -9.26
CA TYR A 467 9.82 24.37 -10.13
C TYR A 467 8.65 23.64 -9.45
N ASP A 468 7.77 23.06 -10.27
CA ASP A 468 6.55 22.38 -9.81
C ASP A 468 6.66 20.86 -9.93
N SER A 469 7.53 20.38 -10.82
CA SER A 469 7.76 18.96 -11.10
C SER A 469 9.24 18.69 -11.40
N VAL A 470 9.62 17.43 -11.34
CA VAL A 470 10.92 16.95 -11.81
C VAL A 470 10.68 16.01 -12.98
N VAL A 471 11.44 16.16 -14.06
CA VAL A 471 11.44 15.21 -15.16
C VAL A 471 12.85 14.68 -15.37
N ALA A 472 13.01 13.39 -15.09
CA ALA A 472 14.21 12.66 -15.45
C ALA A 472 14.14 12.33 -16.94
N ARG A 473 14.95 12.99 -17.75
CA ARG A 473 14.86 12.92 -19.21
C ARG A 473 15.53 11.66 -19.73
N GLY A 474 14.77 10.90 -20.51
CA GLY A 474 15.28 9.72 -21.20
C GLY A 474 16.17 10.07 -22.40
N THR A 475 16.99 9.10 -22.81
CA THR A 475 17.65 9.10 -24.12
C THR A 475 16.67 9.07 -25.30
N GLN A 476 15.39 8.75 -25.04
CA GLN A 476 14.30 8.82 -26.00
C GLN A 476 13.04 9.42 -25.36
N GLU A 477 12.16 9.97 -26.21
CA GLU A 477 10.85 10.52 -25.83
C GLU A 477 9.90 10.39 -27.04
N PRO A 478 8.59 10.13 -26.86
CA PRO A 478 7.60 10.22 -27.92
C PRO A 478 7.72 11.53 -28.70
N ASP A 479 7.71 11.47 -30.04
CA ASP A 479 7.85 12.64 -30.92
C ASP A 479 6.82 13.74 -30.57
N PRO A 480 7.25 14.87 -29.96
CA PRO A 480 6.33 15.91 -29.50
C PRO A 480 5.60 16.62 -30.65
N SER A 481 6.13 16.55 -31.88
CA SER A 481 5.47 17.13 -33.06
C SER A 481 4.18 16.40 -33.45
N LYS A 482 3.97 15.19 -32.93
CA LYS A 482 2.77 14.39 -33.15
C LYS A 482 1.75 14.51 -32.03
N ASP A 483 2.07 15.20 -30.94
CA ASP A 483 1.17 15.37 -29.80
C ASP A 483 -0.17 15.95 -30.25
N VAL A 484 -1.24 15.37 -29.72
CA VAL A 484 -2.59 15.93 -29.84
C VAL A 484 -2.99 16.53 -28.51
N PHE A 485 -3.97 17.41 -28.54
CA PHE A 485 -4.46 18.08 -27.35
C PHE A 485 -5.94 17.79 -27.16
N ILE A 486 -6.29 17.28 -25.98
CA ILE A 486 -7.66 17.13 -25.53
C ILE A 486 -7.99 18.21 -24.50
N HIS A 487 -9.28 18.48 -24.29
CA HIS A 487 -9.74 19.40 -23.26
C HIS A 487 -10.37 18.60 -22.14
N LEU A 488 -9.82 18.74 -20.93
CA LEU A 488 -10.33 18.13 -19.71
C LEU A 488 -10.62 19.26 -18.73
N ASP A 489 -11.88 19.40 -18.31
CA ASP A 489 -12.37 20.49 -17.45
C ASP A 489 -11.93 21.89 -17.92
N GLY A 490 -11.99 22.13 -19.24
CA GLY A 490 -11.60 23.40 -19.85
C GLY A 490 -10.10 23.65 -19.94
N LYS A 491 -9.26 22.72 -19.46
CA LYS A 491 -7.79 22.80 -19.58
C LYS A 491 -7.30 22.00 -20.77
N LYS A 492 -6.33 22.55 -21.50
CA LYS A 492 -5.67 21.90 -22.63
C LYS A 492 -4.62 20.90 -22.11
N VAL A 493 -4.76 19.62 -22.47
CA VAL A 493 -3.89 18.54 -22.00
C VAL A 493 -3.22 17.87 -23.19
N ALA A 494 -1.88 17.79 -23.17
CA ALA A 494 -1.08 17.12 -24.18
C ALA A 494 -1.20 15.60 -24.05
N VAL A 495 -1.41 14.91 -25.17
CA VAL A 495 -1.44 13.45 -25.24
C VAL A 495 -0.42 13.02 -26.31
N PRO A 496 0.65 12.32 -25.93
CA PRO A 496 1.61 11.84 -26.90
C PRO A 496 1.00 10.85 -27.90
N GLN A 497 1.41 10.96 -29.17
CA GLN A 497 0.92 10.09 -30.26
C GLN A 497 2.04 9.63 -31.20
N GLY A 498 3.26 10.13 -30.99
CA GLY A 498 4.44 9.79 -31.77
C GLY A 498 5.14 8.55 -31.22
N LYS A 499 5.87 7.85 -32.10
CA LYS A 499 6.83 6.85 -31.65
C LYS A 499 8.00 7.54 -30.93
N PRO A 500 8.66 6.86 -29.97
CA PRO A 500 9.85 7.41 -29.33
C PRO A 500 10.94 7.74 -30.35
N ILE A 501 11.49 8.95 -30.27
CA ILE A 501 12.65 9.41 -31.03
C ILE A 501 13.80 9.70 -30.08
N LYS A 502 15.03 9.52 -30.57
CA LYS A 502 16.24 9.82 -29.79
C LYS A 502 16.29 11.29 -29.40
N GLN A 503 16.59 11.56 -28.14
CA GLN A 503 16.79 12.89 -27.60
C GLN A 503 18.30 13.17 -27.56
N HIS A 504 18.84 13.74 -28.65
CA HIS A 504 20.28 13.99 -28.76
C HIS A 504 20.83 14.87 -27.62
N GLN A 505 20.04 15.82 -27.10
CA GLN A 505 20.47 16.63 -25.95
C GLN A 505 20.58 15.86 -24.62
N TYR A 506 20.10 14.61 -24.55
CA TYR A 506 20.10 13.76 -23.36
C TYR A 506 20.75 12.40 -23.61
N GLU A 507 21.67 12.29 -24.58
CA GLU A 507 22.32 11.04 -24.94
C GLU A 507 23.12 10.38 -23.79
N ASP A 508 23.66 11.20 -22.88
CA ASP A 508 24.40 10.76 -21.70
C ASP A 508 23.53 10.47 -20.47
N SER A 509 22.20 10.51 -20.61
CA SER A 509 21.28 10.28 -19.50
C SER A 509 21.37 8.85 -18.96
N SER A 510 21.29 8.68 -17.64
CA SER A 510 21.11 7.35 -17.02
C SER A 510 19.71 6.78 -17.24
N PHE A 511 18.79 7.56 -17.80
CA PHE A 511 17.42 7.16 -18.06
C PHE A 511 17.25 6.81 -19.54
N TYR A 512 16.72 5.62 -19.83
CA TYR A 512 16.39 5.25 -21.20
C TYR A 512 15.09 5.96 -21.63
N ASN A 513 14.00 5.75 -20.88
CA ASN A 513 12.72 6.46 -21.01
C ASN A 513 12.63 7.61 -20.01
N SER A 514 11.89 8.67 -20.34
CA SER A 514 11.62 9.74 -19.39
C SER A 514 10.70 9.31 -18.24
N GLU A 515 11.01 9.78 -17.04
CA GLU A 515 10.18 9.63 -15.84
C GLU A 515 9.72 11.01 -15.37
N TYR A 516 8.41 11.20 -15.27
CA TYR A 516 7.78 12.46 -14.85
C TYR A 516 7.32 12.34 -13.41
N LEU A 517 7.73 13.28 -12.56
CA LEU A 517 7.48 13.23 -11.13
C LEU A 517 6.82 14.50 -10.60
N ILE A 518 5.81 14.28 -9.78
CA ILE A 518 5.20 15.30 -8.93
C ILE A 518 5.38 14.91 -7.46
N TYR A 519 5.47 15.94 -6.61
CA TYR A 519 5.69 15.78 -5.17
C TYR A 519 4.50 16.25 -4.33
N LYS A 520 3.37 16.54 -4.98
CA LYS A 520 2.08 16.83 -4.36
C LYS A 520 1.01 15.99 -5.03
N GLU A 521 0.18 15.33 -4.23
CA GLU A 521 -0.92 14.49 -4.75
C GLU A 521 -1.97 15.31 -5.50
N SER A 522 -2.13 16.60 -5.17
CA SER A 522 -3.04 17.52 -5.85
C SER A 522 -2.61 17.93 -7.27
N GLN A 523 -1.42 17.54 -7.73
CA GLN A 523 -0.95 17.76 -9.11
C GLN A 523 -1.35 16.65 -10.09
N CYS A 524 -2.09 15.63 -9.63
CA CYS A 524 -2.57 14.53 -10.47
C CYS A 524 -4.06 14.30 -10.27
N ARG A 525 -4.74 14.04 -11.39
CA ARG A 525 -6.08 13.46 -11.41
C ARG A 525 -6.11 12.24 -12.32
N ILE A 526 -6.68 11.14 -11.83
CA ILE A 526 -6.87 9.94 -12.63
C ILE A 526 -8.01 10.23 -13.61
N ARG A 527 -7.77 10.07 -14.91
CA ARG A 527 -8.78 10.33 -15.94
C ARG A 527 -9.30 9.06 -16.58
N TYR A 528 -8.42 8.10 -16.81
CA TYR A 528 -8.80 6.83 -17.43
C TYR A 528 -8.15 5.63 -16.74
N LEU A 529 -8.92 4.55 -16.63
CA LEU A 529 -8.47 3.22 -16.26
C LEU A 529 -8.56 2.34 -17.51
N LEU A 530 -7.49 1.65 -17.83
CA LEU A 530 -7.43 0.74 -18.98
C LEU A 530 -7.27 -0.70 -18.47
N GLU A 531 -8.18 -1.57 -18.91
CA GLU A 531 -7.99 -3.01 -18.82
C GLU A 531 -7.23 -3.48 -20.07
N LEU A 532 -6.07 -4.09 -19.85
CA LEU A 532 -5.14 -4.47 -20.90
C LEU A 532 -4.86 -5.96 -20.82
N ARG A 533 -4.72 -6.60 -21.98
CA ARG A 533 -4.22 -7.96 -22.09
C ARG A 533 -2.73 -7.93 -22.39
N PHE A 534 -1.97 -8.61 -21.55
CA PHE A 534 -0.50 -8.71 -21.56
C PHE A 534 0.00 -9.98 -22.23
#